data_AF-A0A353M6D4-F1
#
_entry.id   AF-A0A353M6D4-F1
#
_cell.length_a   1.000
_cell.length_b   1.000
_cell.length_c   1.000
_cell.angle_alpha   90.00
_cell.angle_beta   90.00
_cell.angle_gamma   90.00
#
_symmetry.space_group_name_H-M   'P 1'
#
loop_
_entity.id
_entity.type
_entity.pdbx_description
1 polymer ?
#
loop_
_entity_poly.entity_id
_entity_poly.type
_entity_poly.pdbx_seq_one_letter_code
_entity_poly.pdbx_strand_id
1 'polypeptide(L)'
;QRNIKWKQMDVVGACSEIQKTTSVDKQEVAVVFGTENSGLSNEELDLCQILMTIPGNPNYFSLNVASAIQVFAYQNYVYNTTTEFEKSTNEIASNVELEGFYAHLAQVLEHIEYFEEKRPKELLMRRMRRFFGRAEPEKEEVAIFRGILRNIKPFQK
;
A
#
# COMPACT_ATOMS: atom_id res chain seq x y z
N GLN A 1 27.40 28.55 -19.48
CA GLN A 1 26.38 29.39 -18.81
C GLN A 1 26.00 28.76 -17.48
N ARG A 2 25.67 29.59 -16.49
CA ARG A 2 25.69 29.27 -15.06
C ARG A 2 24.74 28.13 -14.68
N ASN A 3 25.25 27.24 -13.83
CA ASN A 3 24.60 26.05 -13.27
C ASN A 3 23.55 26.48 -12.23
N ILE A 4 22.43 27.05 -12.68
CA ILE A 4 21.31 27.42 -11.80
C ILE A 4 20.64 26.11 -11.38
N LYS A 5 20.65 25.83 -10.08
CA LYS A 5 19.93 24.68 -9.51
C LYS A 5 18.52 25.13 -9.17
N TRP A 6 17.57 24.92 -10.09
CA TRP A 6 16.15 25.07 -9.77
C TRP A 6 15.75 24.09 -8.67
N LYS A 7 14.79 24.49 -7.83
CA LYS A 7 14.13 23.56 -6.90
C LYS A 7 13.34 22.57 -7.75
N GLN A 8 13.89 21.37 -7.92
CA GLN A 8 13.27 20.30 -8.69
C GLN A 8 12.55 19.35 -7.74
N MET A 9 11.34 18.96 -8.12
CA MET A 9 10.51 18.01 -7.36
C MET A 9 9.87 17.04 -8.33
N ASP A 10 9.58 15.83 -7.87
CA ASP A 10 8.71 14.94 -8.63
C ASP A 10 7.24 15.40 -8.52
N VAL A 11 6.36 14.79 -9.32
CA VAL A 11 4.91 15.11 -9.30
C VAL A 11 4.28 14.89 -7.92
N VAL A 12 4.76 13.91 -7.15
CA VAL A 12 4.24 13.57 -5.83
C VAL A 12 4.58 14.67 -4.81
N GLY A 13 5.87 15.04 -4.75
CA GLY A 13 6.35 16.13 -3.90
C GLY A 13 5.76 17.49 -4.29
N ALA A 14 5.62 17.75 -5.60
CA ALA A 14 4.99 18.98 -6.08
C ALA A 14 3.53 19.07 -5.61
N CYS A 15 2.72 18.01 -5.79
CA CYS A 15 1.32 18.02 -5.32
C CYS A 15 1.19 18.22 -3.80
N SER A 16 2.11 17.66 -3.00
CA SER A 16 2.15 17.93 -1.55
C SER A 16 2.44 19.40 -1.23
N GLU A 17 3.38 20.04 -1.93
CA GLU A 17 3.68 21.46 -1.75
C GLU A 17 2.51 22.35 -2.20
N ILE A 18 1.84 21.98 -3.31
CA ILE A 18 0.64 22.68 -3.81
C ILE A 18 -0.48 22.60 -2.77
N GLN A 19 -0.75 21.43 -2.21
CA GLN A 19 -1.77 21.26 -1.17
C GLN A 19 -1.47 22.13 0.06
N LYS A 20 -0.22 22.15 0.51
CA LYS A 20 0.21 23.00 1.62
C LYS A 20 -0.01 24.48 1.31
N THR A 21 0.46 24.93 0.14
CA THR A 21 0.38 26.35 -0.28
C THR A 21 -1.07 26.82 -0.44
N THR A 22 -1.94 25.97 -1.01
CA THR A 22 -3.35 26.31 -1.25
C THR A 22 -4.21 26.18 0.01
N SER A 23 -3.98 25.17 0.86
CA SER A 23 -4.82 24.90 2.04
C SER A 23 -4.36 25.65 3.29
N VAL A 24 -3.05 25.74 3.53
CA VAL A 24 -2.46 26.35 4.73
C VAL A 24 -2.21 27.83 4.49
N ASP A 25 -1.46 28.13 3.44
CA ASP A 25 -1.02 29.51 3.17
C ASP A 25 -2.09 30.31 2.38
N LYS A 26 -3.13 29.63 1.87
CA LYS A 26 -4.24 30.19 1.09
C LYS A 26 -3.79 31.02 -0.11
N GLN A 27 -2.73 30.56 -0.78
CA GLN A 27 -2.20 31.21 -1.98
C GLN A 27 -2.66 30.48 -3.24
N GLU A 28 -2.81 31.23 -4.33
CA GLU A 28 -3.07 30.66 -5.65
C GLU A 28 -1.80 30.05 -6.22
N VAL A 29 -1.95 28.91 -6.91
CA VAL A 29 -0.84 28.20 -7.55
C VAL A 29 -1.15 28.03 -9.04
N ALA A 30 -0.22 28.46 -9.89
CA ALA A 30 -0.25 28.18 -11.31
C ALA A 30 0.64 26.97 -11.63
N VAL A 31 0.12 26.03 -12.41
CA VAL A 31 0.89 24.92 -12.96
C VAL A 31 0.93 25.07 -14.47
N VAL A 32 2.15 25.22 -15.00
CA VAL A 32 2.39 25.54 -16.41
C VAL A 32 2.94 24.30 -17.12
N PHE A 33 2.33 23.93 -18.24
CA PHE A 33 2.79 22.87 -19.12
C PHE A 33 3.27 23.48 -20.42
N GLY A 34 4.43 23.03 -20.89
CA GLY A 34 4.98 23.44 -22.18
C GLY A 34 4.29 22.79 -23.36
N THR A 35 4.68 23.21 -24.57
CA THR A 35 4.15 22.58 -25.80
C THR A 35 4.70 21.17 -25.96
N GLU A 36 3.99 20.31 -26.70
CA GLU A 36 4.40 18.92 -26.92
C GLU A 36 5.76 18.80 -27.63
N ASN A 37 6.05 19.69 -28.57
CA ASN A 37 7.25 19.60 -29.39
C ASN A 37 8.49 20.23 -28.76
N SER A 38 8.33 21.31 -27.98
CA SER A 38 9.47 22.09 -27.46
C SER A 38 9.49 22.24 -25.95
N GLY A 39 8.46 21.78 -25.24
CA GLY A 39 8.31 22.04 -23.81
C GLY A 39 8.19 23.53 -23.51
N LEU A 40 8.67 23.94 -22.33
CA LEU A 40 8.78 25.33 -21.91
C LEU A 40 10.12 25.91 -22.39
N SER A 41 10.09 27.14 -22.87
CA SER A 41 11.28 27.94 -23.13
C SER A 41 12.01 28.27 -21.83
N ASN A 42 13.30 28.62 -21.92
CA ASN A 42 14.06 29.06 -20.75
C ASN A 42 13.45 30.31 -20.10
N GLU A 43 12.89 31.22 -20.90
CA GLU A 43 12.21 32.43 -20.41
C GLU A 43 10.96 32.10 -19.60
N GLU A 44 10.18 31.10 -20.03
CA GLU A 44 9.04 30.59 -19.27
C GLU A 44 9.47 29.85 -18.00
N LEU A 45 10.54 29.05 -18.08
CA LEU A 45 11.12 28.37 -16.92
C LEU A 45 11.64 29.34 -15.86
N ASP A 46 12.20 30.48 -16.26
CA ASP A 46 12.69 31.53 -15.36
C ASP A 46 11.56 32.19 -14.55
N LEU A 47 10.29 32.07 -15.00
CA LEU A 47 9.10 32.54 -14.27
C LEU A 47 8.60 31.52 -13.23
N CYS A 48 9.08 30.27 -13.27
CA CYS A 48 8.64 29.20 -12.40
C CYS A 48 9.54 29.08 -11.15
N GLN A 49 8.92 28.88 -9.98
CA GLN A 49 9.65 28.69 -8.72
C GLN A 49 10.07 27.24 -8.49
N ILE A 50 9.33 26.29 -9.08
CA ILE A 50 9.53 24.84 -8.93
C ILE A 50 9.49 24.20 -10.30
N LEU A 51 10.47 23.33 -10.58
CA LEU A 51 10.43 22.45 -11.75
C LEU A 51 9.87 21.08 -11.34
N MET A 52 8.64 20.81 -11.75
CA MET A 52 8.00 19.52 -11.53
C MET A 52 8.42 18.53 -12.62
N THR A 53 8.76 17.31 -12.22
CA THR A 53 9.17 16.23 -13.13
C THR A 53 8.33 14.99 -12.87
N ILE A 54 7.74 14.39 -13.91
CA ILE A 54 7.09 13.09 -13.77
C ILE A 54 8.16 12.02 -13.97
N PRO A 55 8.46 11.17 -12.98
CA PRO A 55 9.42 10.08 -13.15
C PRO A 55 8.96 9.15 -14.28
N GLY A 56 9.81 8.99 -15.28
CA GLY A 56 9.55 8.17 -16.46
C GLY A 56 10.73 7.27 -16.81
N ASN A 57 10.64 6.59 -17.94
CA ASN A 57 11.72 5.76 -18.44
C ASN A 57 12.97 6.63 -18.72
N PRO A 58 14.14 6.35 -18.11
CA PRO A 58 15.34 7.17 -18.32
C PRO A 58 15.84 7.16 -19.78
N ASN A 59 15.49 6.13 -20.56
CA ASN A 59 15.84 6.03 -21.99
C ASN A 59 14.79 6.70 -22.90
N TYR A 60 13.61 7.03 -22.37
CA TYR A 60 12.52 7.68 -23.09
C TYR A 60 11.69 8.52 -22.10
N PHE A 61 12.17 9.72 -21.81
CA PHE A 61 11.67 10.54 -20.71
C PHE A 61 10.51 11.47 -21.13
N SER A 62 10.20 11.54 -22.43
CA SER A 62 9.22 12.48 -22.96
C SER A 62 7.82 11.88 -22.95
N LEU A 63 6.97 12.36 -22.04
CA LEU A 63 5.53 12.15 -22.12
C LEU A 63 4.92 13.13 -23.12
N ASN A 64 3.86 12.71 -23.80
CA ASN A 64 3.02 13.68 -24.50
C ASN A 64 2.37 14.63 -23.47
N VAL A 65 2.03 15.84 -23.90
CA VAL A 65 1.54 16.89 -22.99
C VAL A 65 0.24 16.48 -22.29
N ALA A 66 -0.68 15.82 -23.00
CA ALA A 66 -1.97 15.40 -22.45
C ALA A 66 -1.80 14.35 -21.34
N SER A 67 -0.88 13.41 -21.50
CA SER A 67 -0.52 12.40 -20.51
C SER A 67 0.17 13.02 -19.31
N ALA A 68 1.06 14.00 -19.51
CA ALA A 68 1.67 14.74 -18.41
C ALA A 68 0.62 15.48 -17.57
N ILE A 69 -0.32 16.17 -18.23
CA ILE A 69 -1.45 16.84 -17.58
C ILE A 69 -2.33 15.82 -16.83
N GLN A 70 -2.65 14.69 -17.45
CA GLN A 70 -3.50 13.66 -16.85
C GLN A 70 -2.88 13.05 -15.58
N VAL A 71 -1.58 12.75 -15.61
CA VAL A 71 -0.85 12.22 -14.45
C VAL A 71 -0.83 13.25 -13.32
N PHE A 72 -0.52 14.51 -13.63
CA PHE A 72 -0.56 15.58 -12.65
C PHE A 72 -1.96 15.77 -12.06
N ALA A 73 -2.99 15.87 -12.91
CA ALA A 73 -4.36 16.11 -12.47
C ALA A 73 -4.86 14.98 -11.55
N TYR A 74 -4.57 13.72 -11.90
CA TYR A 74 -4.91 12.58 -11.06
C TYR A 74 -4.15 12.61 -9.73
N GLN A 75 -2.84 12.84 -9.75
CA GLN A 75 -2.04 12.90 -8.53
C GLN A 75 -2.52 14.03 -7.61
N ASN A 76 -2.83 15.20 -8.17
CA ASN A 76 -3.37 16.33 -7.44
C ASN A 76 -4.76 16.02 -6.87
N TYR A 77 -5.61 15.31 -7.61
CA TYR A 77 -6.91 14.85 -7.10
C TYR A 77 -6.75 13.91 -5.90
N VAL A 78 -5.85 12.93 -5.99
CA VAL A 78 -5.57 11.96 -4.91
C VAL A 78 -5.05 12.66 -3.64
N TYR A 79 -4.20 13.69 -3.78
CA TYR A 79 -3.73 14.45 -2.63
C TYR A 79 -4.84 15.25 -1.94
N ASN A 80 -5.81 15.73 -2.70
CA ASN A 80 -6.90 16.57 -2.19
C ASN A 80 -8.17 15.77 -1.83
N THR A 81 -8.22 14.48 -2.16
CA THR A 81 -9.41 13.64 -1.96
C THR A 81 -9.04 12.35 -1.24
N THR A 82 -9.71 12.09 -0.12
CA THR A 82 -9.77 10.75 0.45
C THR A 82 -10.92 10.00 -0.21
N THR A 83 -10.64 9.23 -1.26
CA THR A 83 -11.64 8.28 -1.78
C THR A 83 -11.74 7.13 -0.79
N GLU A 84 -12.83 7.08 -0.03
CA GLU A 84 -13.14 5.94 0.82
C GLU A 84 -13.71 4.82 -0.06
N PHE A 85 -12.91 3.79 -0.30
CA PHE A 85 -13.43 2.54 -0.83
C PHE A 85 -14.18 1.83 0.30
N GLU A 86 -15.29 1.16 -0.02
CA GLU A 86 -15.96 0.26 0.91
C GLU A 86 -14.95 -0.76 1.41
N LYS A 87 -14.53 -0.61 2.67
CA LYS A 87 -13.71 -1.62 3.32
C LYS A 87 -14.61 -2.81 3.61
N SER A 88 -14.08 -4.01 3.43
CA SER A 88 -14.67 -5.23 3.98
C SER A 88 -15.09 -4.94 5.43
N THR A 89 -16.36 -5.16 5.75
CA THR A 89 -16.88 -5.01 7.11
C THR A 89 -16.52 -6.20 7.99
N ASN A 90 -15.83 -7.19 7.44
CA ASN A 90 -15.53 -8.42 8.16
C ASN A 90 -14.49 -8.14 9.24
N GLU A 91 -14.79 -8.60 10.45
CA GLU A 91 -13.92 -8.40 11.59
C GLU A 91 -12.74 -9.36 11.51
N ILE A 92 -11.52 -8.81 11.49
CA ILE A 92 -10.28 -9.58 11.61
C ILE A 92 -10.27 -10.31 12.96
N ALA A 93 -9.82 -11.56 12.95
CA ALA A 93 -9.71 -12.35 14.16
C ALA A 93 -8.73 -11.72 15.14
N SER A 94 -9.17 -11.56 16.38
CA SER A 94 -8.32 -11.09 17.47
C SER A 94 -7.18 -12.07 17.75
N ASN A 95 -6.12 -11.57 18.39
CA ASN A 95 -5.01 -12.43 18.81
C ASN A 95 -5.50 -13.57 19.72
N VAL A 96 -6.48 -13.31 20.59
CA VAL A 96 -7.09 -14.31 21.47
C VAL A 96 -7.79 -15.43 20.69
N GLU A 97 -8.53 -15.10 19.64
CA GLU A 97 -9.19 -16.08 18.77
C GLU A 97 -8.18 -16.94 18.01
N LEU A 98 -7.12 -16.30 17.51
CA LEU A 98 -6.02 -16.98 16.82
C LEU A 98 -5.24 -17.92 17.74
N GLU A 99 -4.89 -17.48 18.95
CA GLU A 99 -4.24 -18.33 19.95
C GLU A 99 -5.10 -19.54 20.31
N GLY A 100 -6.41 -19.32 20.50
CA GLY A 100 -7.35 -20.40 20.75
C GLY A 100 -7.45 -21.38 19.58
N PHE A 101 -7.38 -20.89 18.34
CA PHE A 101 -7.29 -21.73 17.14
C PHE A 101 -5.98 -22.53 17.08
N TYR A 102 -4.83 -21.90 17.32
CA TYR A 102 -3.53 -22.59 17.30
C TYR A 102 -3.42 -23.67 18.37
N ALA A 103 -3.96 -23.41 19.57
CA ALA A 103 -4.02 -24.40 20.63
C ALA A 103 -4.87 -25.62 20.21
N HIS A 104 -6.06 -25.36 19.66
CA HIS A 104 -6.95 -26.43 19.17
C HIS A 104 -6.31 -27.22 18.02
N LEU A 105 -5.65 -26.53 17.08
CA LEU A 105 -4.92 -27.15 15.98
C LEU A 105 -3.81 -28.06 16.51
N ALA A 106 -3.01 -27.58 17.46
CA ALA A 106 -1.93 -28.37 18.06
C ALA A 106 -2.45 -29.64 18.75
N GLN A 107 -3.57 -29.54 19.47
CA GLN A 107 -4.21 -30.68 20.13
C GLN A 107 -4.69 -31.73 19.13
N VAL A 108 -5.34 -31.29 18.04
CA VAL A 108 -5.80 -32.21 16.98
C VAL A 108 -4.63 -32.86 16.25
N LEU A 109 -3.58 -32.11 15.95
CA LEU A 109 -2.37 -32.65 15.32
C LEU A 109 -1.64 -33.68 16.20
N GLU A 110 -1.66 -33.47 17.51
CA GLU A 110 -1.15 -34.44 18.50
C GLU A 110 -2.02 -35.69 18.56
N HIS A 111 -3.34 -35.51 18.55
CA HIS A 111 -4.30 -36.60 18.55
C HIS A 111 -4.19 -37.52 17.33
N ILE A 112 -3.97 -36.97 16.14
CA ILE A 112 -3.78 -37.76 14.90
C ILE A 112 -2.32 -38.24 14.72
N GLU A 113 -1.48 -38.11 15.76
CA GLU A 113 -0.07 -38.53 15.76
C GLU A 113 0.75 -37.90 14.62
N TYR A 114 0.46 -36.64 14.25
CA TYR A 114 1.18 -35.96 13.17
C TYR A 114 2.64 -35.64 13.53
N PHE A 115 2.92 -35.44 14.82
CA PHE A 115 4.25 -35.08 15.30
C PHE A 115 5.13 -36.33 15.42
N GLU A 116 6.33 -36.25 14.83
CA GLU A 116 7.35 -37.29 14.90
C GLU A 116 8.70 -36.65 15.26
N GLU A 117 9.70 -37.46 15.56
CA GLU A 117 11.05 -36.98 15.92
C GLU A 117 11.66 -36.05 14.85
N LYS A 118 11.37 -36.30 13.56
CA LYS A 118 11.80 -35.46 12.43
C LYS A 118 10.90 -34.23 12.18
N ARG A 119 9.76 -34.13 12.88
CA ARG A 119 8.73 -33.09 12.73
C ARG A 119 8.39 -32.48 14.10
N PRO A 120 9.29 -31.70 14.70
CA PRO A 120 9.09 -31.15 16.03
C PRO A 120 7.88 -30.20 16.09
N LYS A 121 7.02 -30.42 17.09
CA LYS A 121 5.77 -29.68 17.32
C LYS A 121 5.95 -28.17 17.32
N GLU A 122 6.95 -27.67 18.05
CA GLU A 122 7.22 -26.23 18.15
C GLU A 122 7.54 -25.59 16.80
N LEU A 123 8.37 -26.25 15.97
CA LEU A 123 8.75 -25.74 14.66
C LEU A 123 7.54 -25.70 13.72
N LEU A 124 6.72 -26.74 13.71
CA LEU A 124 5.51 -26.77 12.89
C LEU A 124 4.52 -25.69 13.34
N MET A 125 4.23 -25.58 14.64
CA MET A 125 3.31 -24.58 15.15
C MET A 125 3.81 -23.15 14.91
N ARG A 126 5.13 -22.91 14.97
CA ARG A 126 5.72 -21.63 14.56
C ARG A 126 5.49 -21.33 13.07
N ARG A 127 5.57 -22.34 12.20
CA ARG A 127 5.24 -22.20 10.77
C ARG A 127 3.76 -21.94 10.55
N MET A 128 2.88 -22.61 11.29
CA MET A 128 1.43 -22.38 11.22
C MET A 128 1.07 -20.96 11.66
N ARG A 129 1.62 -20.48 12.78
CA ARG A 129 1.45 -19.09 13.24
C ARG A 129 1.91 -18.07 12.20
N ARG A 130 3.05 -18.32 11.55
CA ARG A 130 3.53 -17.46 10.45
C ARG A 130 2.64 -17.54 9.21
N PHE A 131 2.04 -18.70 8.93
CA PHE A 131 1.14 -18.90 7.79
C PHE A 131 -0.18 -18.13 7.98
N PHE A 132 -0.85 -18.34 9.10
CA PHE A 132 -2.13 -17.68 9.38
C PHE A 132 -1.93 -16.21 9.73
N GLY A 133 -0.85 -15.84 10.43
CA GLY A 133 -0.58 -14.44 10.76
C GLY A 133 -0.38 -13.53 9.54
N ARG A 134 0.16 -14.04 8.43
CA ARG A 134 0.27 -13.25 7.18
C ARG A 134 -1.01 -13.22 6.34
N ALA A 135 -1.96 -14.10 6.64
CA ALA A 135 -3.22 -14.21 5.91
C ALA A 135 -4.28 -13.24 6.47
N GLU A 136 -4.05 -12.68 7.67
CA GLU A 136 -4.98 -11.79 8.37
C GLU A 136 -6.41 -12.33 8.41
N PRO A 137 -6.62 -13.57 8.90
CA PRO A 137 -7.89 -14.24 8.77
C PRO A 137 -8.99 -13.53 9.56
N GLU A 138 -10.19 -13.61 9.01
CA GLU A 138 -11.40 -13.07 9.62
C GLU A 138 -11.90 -13.98 10.75
N LYS A 139 -12.72 -13.44 11.66
CA LYS A 139 -13.33 -14.22 12.74
C LYS A 139 -14.11 -15.43 12.23
N GLU A 140 -14.84 -15.26 11.13
CA GLU A 140 -15.63 -16.32 10.51
C GLU A 140 -14.74 -17.43 9.95
N GLU A 141 -13.63 -17.09 9.31
CA GLU A 141 -12.68 -18.06 8.79
C GLU A 141 -12.02 -18.87 9.92
N VAL A 142 -11.62 -18.20 11.01
CA VAL A 142 -11.12 -18.89 12.21
C VAL A 142 -12.19 -19.81 12.80
N ALA A 143 -13.46 -19.37 12.82
CA ALA A 143 -14.57 -20.21 13.29
C ALA A 143 -14.78 -21.43 12.38
N ILE A 144 -14.68 -21.29 11.06
CA ILE A 144 -14.73 -22.40 10.09
C ILE A 144 -13.61 -23.40 10.38
N PHE A 145 -12.36 -22.95 10.52
CA PHE A 145 -11.24 -23.84 10.83
C PHE A 145 -11.43 -24.55 12.17
N ARG A 146 -11.89 -23.85 13.21
CA ARG A 146 -12.20 -24.49 14.50
C ARG A 146 -13.36 -25.48 14.39
N GLY A 147 -14.32 -25.23 13.52
CA GLY A 147 -15.40 -26.17 13.18
C GLY A 147 -14.88 -27.44 12.51
N ILE A 148 -13.96 -27.31 11.53
CA ILE A 148 -13.29 -28.45 10.89
C ILE A 148 -12.56 -29.28 11.93
N LEU A 149 -11.73 -28.64 12.77
CA LEU A 149 -10.96 -29.31 13.81
C LEU A 149 -11.84 -30.08 14.81
N ARG A 150 -13.01 -29.52 15.18
CA ARG A 150 -13.96 -30.17 16.09
C ARG A 150 -14.53 -31.48 15.53
N ASN A 151 -14.60 -31.64 14.20
CA ASN A 151 -15.16 -32.82 13.57
C ASN A 151 -14.19 -34.01 13.47
N ILE A 152 -12.93 -33.84 13.86
CA ILE A 152 -11.93 -34.91 13.86
C ILE A 152 -12.09 -35.75 15.14
N LYS A 153 -12.51 -37.03 15.01
CA LYS A 153 -12.75 -37.96 16.13
C LYS A 153 -11.55 -38.86 16.42
N PRO A 154 -11.36 -39.32 17.68
CA PRO A 154 -12.03 -38.85 18.90
C PRO A 154 -11.30 -37.66 19.55
N PHE A 155 -11.58 -36.43 19.11
CA PHE A 155 -11.29 -35.24 19.92
C PHE A 155 -12.46 -34.97 20.89
N GLN A 156 -12.37 -35.49 22.11
CA GLN A 156 -13.22 -35.07 23.22
C GLN A 156 -12.51 -33.96 24.01
N LYS A 157 -13.26 -32.87 24.25
CA LYS A 157 -12.84 -31.63 24.92
C LYS A 157 -12.08 -31.85 26.23
#